data_AF-A0A916VFJ2-F1
#
_entry.id   AF-A0A916VFJ2-F1
#
_cell.length_a   1.000
_cell.length_b   1.000
_cell.length_c   1.000
_cell.angle_alpha   90.00
_cell.angle_beta   90.00
_cell.angle_gamma   90.00
#
_symmetry.space_group_name_H-M   'P 1'
#
loop_
_entity.id
_entity.type
_entity.pdbx_description
1 polymer ?
#
loop_
_entity_poly.entity_id
_entity_poly.type
_entity_poly.pdbx_seq_one_letter_code
_entity_poly.pdbx_strand_id
1 'polypeptide(L)'
;MRQKRSQQSGGRGFFGFLLNLILILMLLAAGIVGLHALGWIQIEYEPVKQLLSWADFNNNGQNAASNNEDQDADETSSKEDQQGQNDAAADAPSGEQPQDTPAHGPEESTTEQPAATQPEPAEQPAGTREGVLATVSGTVAADDGQRALLMQLDGMKIASRGVLSIEDWLSEAEISEPASYNWVLSQMSSLIYEAALRSGLEPVERYLHDELPEGMKPGFDVRYEHGKRNFSIYNPTDHEVYLQLAFDNQQATLSIRGVMGEDWQQPAIRVSAPENFAPETILVVDHQNRTGRTVARPGREGLLVKVYRKIGDEPEELVAKDYYAPQPELITVPPVSQAGTGQES
;
A
#
# COMPACT_ATOMS: atom_id res chain seq x y z
N MET A 1 71.10 8.62 -1.01
CA MET A 1 71.53 7.21 -0.89
C MET A 1 70.53 6.47 -0.01
N ARG A 2 70.06 5.29 -0.47
CA ARG A 2 69.25 4.26 0.26
C ARG A 2 67.84 4.70 0.71
N GLN A 3 66.75 3.93 0.58
CA GLN A 3 66.52 2.59 0.04
C GLN A 3 65.01 2.48 -0.28
N LYS A 4 64.66 1.92 -1.45
CA LYS A 4 63.29 1.46 -1.77
C LYS A 4 62.96 0.22 -0.93
N ARG A 5 61.76 0.14 -0.35
CA ARG A 5 61.13 -1.12 0.06
C ARG A 5 59.82 -1.28 -0.70
N SER A 6 59.76 -2.35 -1.48
CA SER A 6 58.55 -2.91 -2.06
C SER A 6 57.73 -3.60 -0.95
N GLN A 7 56.41 -3.44 -0.97
CA GLN A 7 55.51 -4.43 -0.39
C GLN A 7 54.65 -5.04 -1.49
N GLN A 8 54.67 -6.36 -1.50
CA GLN A 8 53.95 -7.29 -2.33
C GLN A 8 53.31 -8.29 -1.36
N SER A 9 51.99 -8.26 -1.22
CA SER A 9 51.13 -9.31 -0.63
C SER A 9 49.68 -8.91 -0.99
N GLY A 10 48.72 -9.77 -1.27
CA GLY A 10 48.65 -11.22 -1.39
C GLY A 10 47.23 -11.52 -1.84
N GLY A 11 47.00 -11.57 -3.15
CA GLY A 11 45.73 -11.99 -3.73
C GLY A 11 45.64 -13.52 -3.71
N ARG A 12 44.94 -14.08 -2.72
CA ARG A 12 44.47 -15.48 -2.69
C ARG A 12 43.45 -15.62 -1.56
N GLY A 13 42.17 -15.45 -1.91
CA GLY A 13 41.06 -15.63 -0.96
C GLY A 13 39.68 -15.76 -1.60
N PHE A 14 39.47 -15.28 -2.82
CA PHE A 14 38.11 -15.21 -3.39
C PHE A 14 37.77 -16.28 -4.44
N PHE A 15 38.78 -16.96 -5.02
CA PHE A 15 38.54 -17.92 -6.11
C PHE A 15 38.21 -19.35 -5.65
N GLY A 16 38.48 -19.69 -4.38
CA GLY A 16 38.20 -21.03 -3.83
C GLY A 16 36.74 -21.24 -3.40
N PHE A 17 36.05 -20.18 -3.00
CA PHE A 17 34.65 -20.28 -2.51
C PHE A 17 33.63 -20.37 -3.65
N LEU A 18 33.89 -19.71 -4.79
CA LEU A 18 32.98 -19.71 -5.93
C LEU A 18 32.95 -21.07 -6.66
N LEU A 19 34.06 -21.81 -6.67
CA LEU A 19 34.14 -23.12 -7.33
C LEU A 19 33.39 -24.21 -6.54
N ASN A 20 33.37 -24.13 -5.21
CA ASN A 20 32.62 -25.09 -4.37
C ASN A 20 31.10 -24.85 -4.41
N LEU A 21 30.65 -23.60 -4.54
CA LEU A 21 29.21 -23.28 -4.65
C LEU A 21 28.61 -23.75 -5.98
N ILE A 22 29.37 -23.63 -7.08
CA ILE A 22 28.95 -24.11 -8.41
C ILE A 22 28.89 -25.65 -8.44
N LEU A 23 29.80 -26.35 -7.75
CA LEU A 23 29.79 -27.82 -7.68
C LEU A 23 28.61 -28.36 -6.83
N ILE A 24 28.19 -27.64 -5.78
CA ILE A 24 27.02 -27.99 -4.96
C ILE A 24 25.71 -27.74 -5.73
N LEU A 25 25.62 -26.66 -6.52
CA LEU A 25 24.45 -26.41 -7.37
C LEU A 25 24.34 -27.41 -8.53
N MET A 26 25.44 -27.87 -9.12
CA MET A 26 25.40 -28.92 -10.15
C MET A 26 24.99 -30.30 -9.59
N LEU A 27 25.33 -30.62 -8.33
CA LEU A 27 24.90 -31.86 -7.69
C LEU A 27 23.40 -31.85 -7.30
N LEU A 28 22.82 -30.69 -7.01
CA LEU A 28 21.37 -30.55 -6.77
C LEU A 28 20.55 -30.63 -8.06
N ALA A 29 21.06 -30.10 -9.19
CA ALA A 29 20.39 -30.21 -10.48
C ALA A 29 20.40 -31.65 -11.04
N ALA A 30 21.44 -32.45 -10.74
CA ALA A 30 21.50 -33.85 -11.16
C ALA A 30 20.58 -34.78 -10.36
N GLY A 31 20.25 -34.44 -9.11
CA GLY A 31 19.35 -35.23 -8.26
C GLY A 31 17.87 -35.18 -8.68
N ILE A 32 17.43 -34.07 -9.28
CA ILE A 32 16.02 -33.87 -9.65
C ILE A 32 15.66 -34.59 -10.96
N VAL A 33 16.63 -34.77 -11.87
CA VAL A 33 16.41 -35.53 -13.12
C VAL A 33 16.40 -37.04 -12.87
N GLY A 34 17.13 -37.53 -11.87
CA GLY A 34 17.17 -38.95 -11.50
C GLY A 34 15.87 -39.48 -10.88
N LEU A 35 15.12 -38.66 -10.14
CA LEU A 35 13.85 -39.08 -9.52
C LEU A 35 12.67 -39.16 -10.49
N HIS A 36 12.73 -38.47 -11.63
CA HIS A 36 11.66 -38.52 -12.64
C HIS A 36 11.66 -39.84 -13.44
N ALA A 37 12.82 -40.49 -13.57
CA ALA A 37 12.95 -41.76 -14.31
C ALA A 37 12.46 -42.99 -13.53
N LEU A 38 12.21 -42.86 -12.22
CA LEU A 38 11.73 -43.96 -11.37
C LEU A 38 10.21 -43.94 -11.13
N GLY A 39 9.48 -42.90 -11.56
CA GLY A 39 8.02 -42.83 -11.51
C GLY A 39 7.40 -42.46 -10.16
N TRP A 40 8.15 -41.80 -9.27
CA TRP A 40 7.72 -41.51 -7.88
C TRP A 40 7.19 -40.07 -7.69
N ILE A 41 7.21 -39.25 -8.74
CA ILE A 41 6.59 -37.91 -8.76
C ILE A 41 5.87 -37.77 -10.10
N GLN A 42 4.55 -37.55 -10.06
CA GLN A 42 3.80 -37.06 -11.23
C GLN A 42 3.75 -35.54 -11.16
N ILE A 43 4.41 -34.87 -12.11
CA ILE A 43 4.20 -33.44 -12.35
C ILE A 43 3.14 -33.34 -13.44
N GLU A 44 1.89 -33.10 -13.01
CA GLU A 44 0.79 -32.75 -13.90
C GLU A 44 1.01 -31.32 -14.40
N TYR A 45 1.30 -31.16 -15.69
CA TYR A 45 1.27 -29.86 -16.36
C TYR A 45 -0.18 -29.52 -16.71
N GLU A 46 -0.79 -28.63 -15.94
CA GLU A 46 -2.16 -28.13 -16.14
C GLU A 46 -2.15 -26.62 -16.48
N PRO A 47 -1.83 -26.23 -17.73
CA PRO A 47 -1.85 -24.81 -18.12
C PRO A 47 -3.27 -24.25 -18.32
N VAL A 48 -4.34 -25.04 -18.18
CA VAL A 48 -5.71 -24.60 -18.50
C VAL A 48 -6.60 -24.39 -17.27
N LYS A 49 -6.32 -25.06 -16.14
CA LYS A 49 -7.11 -24.88 -14.89
C LYS A 49 -6.88 -23.54 -14.20
N GLN A 50 -5.72 -22.91 -14.38
CA GLN A 50 -5.44 -21.58 -13.80
C GLN A 50 -6.29 -20.46 -14.41
N LEU A 51 -6.87 -20.66 -15.60
CA LEU A 51 -7.77 -19.68 -16.21
C LEU A 51 -9.19 -19.68 -15.62
N LEU A 52 -9.55 -20.73 -14.85
CA LEU A 52 -10.88 -20.90 -14.26
C LEU A 52 -10.89 -20.76 -12.73
N SER A 53 -9.74 -20.85 -12.05
CA SER A 53 -9.65 -20.77 -10.58
C SER A 53 -9.60 -19.35 -9.99
N TRP A 54 -9.55 -18.31 -10.82
CA TRP A 54 -9.56 -16.91 -10.34
C TRP A 54 -10.95 -16.41 -9.91
N ALA A 55 -12.01 -17.18 -10.16
CA ALA A 55 -13.38 -16.80 -9.79
C ALA A 55 -13.65 -16.89 -8.27
N ASP A 56 -12.85 -17.63 -7.51
CA ASP A 56 -13.14 -17.93 -6.10
C ASP A 56 -12.57 -16.89 -5.10
N PHE A 57 -11.72 -15.96 -5.53
CA PHE A 57 -11.16 -14.95 -4.63
C PHE A 57 -12.08 -13.73 -4.43
N ASN A 58 -13.06 -13.53 -5.31
CA ASN A 58 -13.93 -12.34 -5.29
C ASN A 58 -15.22 -12.52 -4.48
N ASN A 59 -15.44 -13.69 -3.85
CA ASN A 59 -16.73 -14.05 -3.26
C ASN A 59 -16.77 -14.10 -1.73
N ASN A 60 -15.73 -13.61 -1.03
CA ASN A 60 -15.71 -13.59 0.44
C ASN A 60 -15.97 -12.20 1.07
N GLY A 61 -16.48 -11.24 0.29
CA GLY A 61 -16.86 -9.89 0.75
C GLY A 61 -18.37 -9.62 0.82
N GLN A 62 -19.21 -10.58 0.41
CA GLN A 62 -20.67 -10.43 0.38
C GLN A 62 -21.33 -11.56 1.16
N ASN A 63 -21.27 -11.51 2.50
CA ASN A 63 -22.19 -12.23 3.38
C ASN A 63 -22.23 -11.54 4.75
N ALA A 64 -22.80 -10.34 4.78
CA ALA A 64 -23.20 -9.66 6.01
C ALA A 64 -24.42 -8.77 5.78
N ALA A 65 -25.49 -9.31 5.17
CA ALA A 65 -26.84 -8.73 5.25
C ALA A 65 -27.87 -9.64 4.54
N SER A 66 -28.40 -10.63 5.26
CA SER A 66 -29.83 -11.00 5.19
C SER A 66 -30.04 -12.26 6.00
N ASN A 67 -30.74 -12.15 7.12
CA ASN A 67 -31.63 -13.18 7.66
C ASN A 67 -32.47 -12.50 8.75
N ASN A 68 -33.73 -12.21 8.42
CA ASN A 68 -34.87 -12.26 9.34
C ASN A 68 -36.16 -11.99 8.53
N GLU A 69 -36.68 -13.06 7.92
CA GLU A 69 -38.11 -13.38 7.78
C GLU A 69 -38.30 -14.56 8.76
N ASP A 70 -39.36 -14.80 9.52
CA ASP A 70 -40.70 -14.25 9.70
C ASP A 70 -41.16 -14.72 11.09
N GLN A 71 -41.99 -13.95 11.79
CA GLN A 71 -43.01 -14.53 12.65
C GLN A 71 -44.19 -13.57 12.83
N ASP A 72 -45.35 -14.07 12.40
CA ASP A 72 -46.67 -13.45 12.35
C ASP A 72 -47.26 -13.07 13.72
N ALA A 73 -48.14 -12.05 13.63
CA ALA A 73 -49.36 -11.77 14.39
C ALA A 73 -49.28 -11.47 15.90
N ASP A 74 -49.70 -10.26 16.31
CA ASP A 74 -51.09 -10.02 16.74
C ASP A 74 -51.38 -8.51 16.95
N GLU A 75 -52.67 -8.17 16.95
CA GLU A 75 -53.31 -6.86 16.99
C GLU A 75 -52.86 -5.91 18.13
N THR A 76 -52.80 -4.59 17.87
CA THR A 76 -53.83 -3.62 18.34
C THR A 76 -53.43 -2.16 18.09
N SER A 77 -54.43 -1.38 17.70
CA SER A 77 -54.40 0.05 17.39
C SER A 77 -54.38 0.91 18.65
N SER A 78 -53.60 1.99 18.68
CA SER A 78 -54.00 3.28 19.29
C SER A 78 -53.24 4.45 18.67
N LYS A 79 -54.00 5.46 18.29
CA LYS A 79 -53.57 6.82 17.91
C LYS A 79 -52.91 7.51 19.11
N GLU A 80 -51.97 8.43 18.86
CA GLU A 80 -52.12 9.83 19.29
C GLU A 80 -51.06 10.75 18.66
N ASP A 81 -51.54 11.92 18.29
CA ASP A 81 -50.83 13.06 17.70
C ASP A 81 -49.77 13.63 18.66
N GLN A 82 -48.71 14.24 18.09
CA GLN A 82 -48.36 15.59 18.52
C GLN A 82 -47.48 16.35 17.52
N GLN A 83 -47.89 17.60 17.35
CA GLN A 83 -47.46 18.62 16.42
C GLN A 83 -46.86 19.78 17.22
N GLY A 84 -45.89 20.46 16.61
CA GLY A 84 -45.42 21.78 17.02
C GLY A 84 -44.18 21.77 17.92
N GLN A 85 -43.33 22.77 17.94
CA GLN A 85 -43.26 24.02 17.18
C GLN A 85 -41.87 24.58 17.49
N ASN A 86 -41.15 25.04 16.48
CA ASN A 86 -39.94 25.85 16.65
C ASN A 86 -40.36 27.31 16.78
N ASP A 87 -39.76 28.04 17.73
CA ASP A 87 -39.46 29.46 17.57
C ASP A 87 -38.42 29.94 18.61
N ALA A 88 -37.76 31.04 18.24
CA ALA A 88 -36.43 31.49 18.66
C ALA A 88 -36.40 32.52 19.82
N ALA A 89 -35.16 32.84 20.22
CA ALA A 89 -34.60 34.17 20.55
C ALA A 89 -34.20 34.48 22.02
N ALA A 90 -32.95 34.98 22.12
CA ALA A 90 -32.36 36.03 22.96
C ALA A 90 -32.65 36.11 24.48
N ASP A 91 -31.61 36.27 25.32
CA ASP A 91 -31.12 37.58 25.82
C ASP A 91 -29.96 37.42 26.83
N ALA A 92 -29.13 38.46 26.99
CA ALA A 92 -28.14 38.62 28.09
C ALA A 92 -28.80 39.31 29.31
N PRO A 93 -28.19 39.41 30.52
CA PRO A 93 -27.20 40.47 30.81
C PRO A 93 -26.18 40.20 31.97
N SER A 94 -25.43 41.27 32.28
CA SER A 94 -24.21 41.49 33.09
C SER A 94 -24.30 41.53 34.64
N GLY A 95 -23.11 41.58 35.31
CA GLY A 95 -22.85 42.11 36.69
C GLY A 95 -22.79 41.04 37.79
N GLU A 96 -21.95 41.02 38.84
CA GLU A 96 -21.14 42.01 39.58
C GLU A 96 -20.08 41.28 40.46
N GLN A 97 -19.02 42.01 40.84
CA GLN A 97 -18.06 41.69 41.92
C GLN A 97 -18.60 42.21 43.28
N PRO A 98 -18.14 41.71 44.45
CA PRO A 98 -17.08 42.43 45.18
C PRO A 98 -16.10 41.57 46.02
N GLN A 99 -15.05 42.25 46.47
CA GLN A 99 -13.89 41.83 47.28
C GLN A 99 -14.23 41.67 48.77
N ASP A 100 -13.41 40.89 49.52
CA ASP A 100 -12.83 41.33 50.81
C ASP A 100 -11.73 40.36 51.34
N THR A 101 -10.60 40.97 51.75
CA THR A 101 -9.45 40.46 52.55
C THR A 101 -9.76 40.58 54.07
N PRO A 102 -8.93 40.19 55.11
CA PRO A 102 -7.46 40.06 55.15
C PRO A 102 -6.80 39.00 56.11
N ALA A 103 -5.45 38.93 56.05
CA ALA A 103 -4.47 38.98 57.15
C ALA A 103 -3.77 37.73 57.78
N HIS A 104 -2.42 37.86 57.80
CA HIS A 104 -1.35 37.44 58.75
C HIS A 104 -0.48 36.17 58.47
N GLY A 105 0.86 36.40 58.44
CA GLY A 105 1.99 35.48 58.11
C GLY A 105 2.46 34.55 59.25
N PRO A 106 3.76 34.18 59.42
CA PRO A 106 5.02 34.69 58.81
C PRO A 106 6.05 33.62 58.29
N GLU A 107 7.08 34.15 57.59
CA GLU A 107 8.53 33.81 57.51
C GLU A 107 9.14 32.38 57.38
N GLU A 108 10.15 32.34 56.48
CA GLU A 108 11.41 31.55 56.42
C GLU A 108 11.41 30.05 56.09
N SER A 109 11.98 29.68 54.93
CA SER A 109 13.36 29.15 54.85
C SER A 109 13.71 28.64 53.44
N THR A 110 14.81 29.15 52.91
CA THR A 110 15.47 28.76 51.67
C THR A 110 16.28 27.49 51.88
N THR A 111 16.09 26.47 51.04
CA THR A 111 17.04 25.36 50.89
C THR A 111 17.35 25.18 49.41
N GLU A 112 18.59 25.50 49.03
CA GLU A 112 19.15 25.26 47.69
C GLU A 112 19.28 23.75 47.44
N GLN A 113 18.72 23.29 46.33
CA GLN A 113 18.87 21.93 45.81
C GLN A 113 19.81 21.97 44.60
N PRO A 114 20.86 21.12 44.55
CA PRO A 114 21.84 21.17 43.46
C PRO A 114 21.21 20.71 42.13
N ALA A 115 21.39 21.54 41.11
CA ALA A 115 20.91 21.30 39.76
C ALA A 115 21.54 20.03 39.17
N ALA A 116 20.69 19.07 38.81
CA ALA A 116 21.06 17.98 37.93
C ALA A 116 21.27 18.54 36.52
N THR A 117 22.44 18.30 35.94
CA THR A 117 22.77 18.64 34.55
C THR A 117 21.77 17.96 33.62
N GLN A 118 20.87 18.76 33.01
CA GLN A 118 20.09 18.33 31.86
C GLN A 118 21.05 17.99 30.71
N PRO A 119 20.84 16.88 29.98
CA PRO A 119 21.56 16.67 28.74
C PRO A 119 21.21 17.81 27.77
N GLU A 120 22.27 18.42 27.24
CA GLU A 120 22.27 19.46 26.21
C GLU A 120 21.40 18.99 25.02
N PRO A 121 20.36 19.74 24.63
CA PRO A 121 19.64 19.47 23.38
C PRO A 121 20.63 19.60 22.24
N ALA A 122 20.74 18.57 21.39
CA ALA A 122 21.55 18.64 20.18
C ALA A 122 21.21 19.93 19.42
N GLU A 123 22.19 20.81 19.25
CA GLU A 123 22.03 22.06 18.51
C GLU A 123 21.45 21.76 17.12
N GLN A 124 20.24 22.24 16.85
CA GLN A 124 19.70 22.23 15.50
C GLN A 124 20.61 23.12 14.63
N PRO A 125 21.15 22.62 13.50
CA PRO A 125 21.98 23.45 12.65
C PRO A 125 21.16 24.63 12.12
N ALA A 126 21.72 25.83 12.24
CA ALA A 126 21.09 27.07 11.78
C ALA A 126 20.61 26.91 10.32
N GLY A 127 19.35 27.24 10.05
CA GLY A 127 18.72 27.14 8.73
C GLY A 127 17.80 25.92 8.52
N THR A 128 17.68 25.02 9.51
CA THR A 128 16.74 23.90 9.42
C THR A 128 15.39 24.22 10.08
N ARG A 129 14.28 23.75 9.47
CA ARG A 129 12.92 23.86 10.03
C ARG A 129 12.23 22.50 10.02
N GLU A 130 11.71 22.08 11.16
CA GLU A 130 10.84 20.90 11.22
C GLU A 130 9.45 21.25 10.66
N GLY A 131 8.85 20.35 9.90
CA GLY A 131 7.49 20.54 9.41
C GLY A 131 6.94 19.35 8.64
N VAL A 132 5.78 19.56 8.05
CA VAL A 132 5.12 18.59 7.17
C VAL A 132 5.66 18.76 5.76
N LEU A 133 6.27 17.71 5.21
CA LEU A 133 6.81 17.66 3.84
C LEU A 133 5.71 17.39 2.81
N ALA A 134 4.77 16.50 3.15
CA ALA A 134 3.62 16.16 2.33
C ALA A 134 2.49 15.60 3.19
N THR A 135 1.25 15.84 2.74
CA THR A 135 0.05 15.20 3.29
C THR A 135 -0.78 14.66 2.14
N VAL A 136 -1.27 13.44 2.29
CA VAL A 136 -2.15 12.76 1.34
C VAL A 136 -3.28 12.07 2.09
N SER A 137 -4.40 11.89 1.41
CA SER A 137 -5.51 11.08 1.92
C SER A 137 -5.97 10.10 0.84
N GLY A 138 -6.42 8.94 1.29
CA GLY A 138 -6.91 7.85 0.45
C GLY A 138 -7.72 6.82 1.24
N THR A 139 -8.58 6.10 0.53
CA THR A 139 -9.42 5.07 1.14
C THR A 139 -8.57 3.85 1.48
N VAL A 140 -8.67 3.41 2.73
CA VAL A 140 -8.06 2.18 3.24
C VAL A 140 -9.18 1.41 3.94
N ALA A 141 -9.69 0.38 3.27
CA ALA A 141 -10.82 -0.43 3.70
C ALA A 141 -10.37 -1.46 4.76
N ALA A 142 -10.03 -0.94 5.95
CA ALA A 142 -9.55 -1.71 7.09
C ALA A 142 -10.67 -1.98 8.11
N ASP A 143 -10.81 -3.24 8.53
CA ASP A 143 -11.51 -3.57 9.78
C ASP A 143 -10.75 -3.03 11.01
N ASP A 144 -11.32 -3.17 12.21
CA ASP A 144 -10.73 -2.60 13.42
C ASP A 144 -9.36 -3.22 13.77
N GLY A 145 -9.17 -4.52 13.54
CA GLY A 145 -7.90 -5.20 13.78
C GLY A 145 -6.83 -4.81 12.78
N GLN A 146 -7.19 -4.73 11.50
CA GLN A 146 -6.35 -4.21 10.43
C GLN A 146 -5.95 -2.75 10.67
N ARG A 147 -6.90 -1.92 11.11
CA ARG A 147 -6.61 -0.51 11.42
C ARG A 147 -5.70 -0.37 12.63
N ALA A 148 -5.93 -1.15 13.68
CA ALA A 148 -5.06 -1.16 14.86
C ALA A 148 -3.61 -1.53 14.49
N LEU A 149 -3.43 -2.50 13.58
CA LEU A 149 -2.12 -2.83 13.03
C LEU A 149 -1.52 -1.64 12.26
N LEU A 150 -2.25 -1.09 11.29
CA LEU A 150 -1.76 0.00 10.45
C LEU A 150 -1.40 1.24 11.27
N MET A 151 -2.11 1.51 12.37
CA MET A 151 -1.77 2.60 13.29
C MET A 151 -0.40 2.44 13.96
N GLN A 152 0.22 1.27 13.94
CA GLN A 152 1.62 1.12 14.39
C GLN A 152 2.62 1.80 13.43
N LEU A 153 2.21 2.16 12.22
CA LEU A 153 3.00 3.01 11.31
C LEU A 153 3.00 4.48 11.75
N ASP A 154 2.07 4.90 12.61
CA ASP A 154 2.08 6.28 13.13
C ASP A 154 3.32 6.52 13.97
N GLY A 155 4.02 7.62 13.71
CA GLY A 155 5.31 7.94 14.33
C GLY A 155 6.49 7.10 13.83
N MET A 156 6.28 6.20 12.86
CA MET A 156 7.36 5.39 12.31
C MET A 156 8.44 6.27 11.71
N LYS A 157 9.68 6.02 12.14
CA LYS A 157 10.85 6.75 11.69
C LYS A 157 11.48 6.09 10.46
N ILE A 158 11.84 6.91 9.48
CA ILE A 158 12.76 6.56 8.40
C ILE A 158 14.06 7.36 8.63
N ALA A 159 15.12 6.67 8.99
CA ALA A 159 16.41 7.30 9.29
C ALA A 159 16.94 8.11 8.09
N SER A 160 17.84 9.06 8.38
CA SER A 160 18.67 9.69 7.36
C SER A 160 19.38 8.62 6.53
N ARG A 161 19.31 8.72 5.20
CA ARG A 161 19.83 7.69 4.28
C ARG A 161 19.29 6.27 4.58
N GLY A 162 18.13 6.17 5.22
CA GLY A 162 17.49 4.92 5.62
C GLY A 162 16.44 4.43 4.64
N VAL A 163 16.04 3.17 4.80
CA VAL A 163 14.96 2.54 4.04
C VAL A 163 13.84 2.16 5.00
N LEU A 164 12.60 2.38 4.59
CA LEU A 164 11.42 1.75 5.17
C LEU A 164 10.97 0.62 4.25
N SER A 165 10.85 -0.58 4.80
CA SER A 165 10.35 -1.79 4.13
C SER A 165 9.10 -2.28 4.88
N ILE A 166 8.01 -2.50 4.14
CA ILE A 166 6.76 -3.01 4.75
C ILE A 166 6.96 -4.42 5.28
N GLU A 167 7.70 -5.27 4.55
CA GLU A 167 8.03 -6.63 5.01
C GLU A 167 8.83 -6.62 6.32
N ASP A 168 9.85 -5.75 6.42
CA ASP A 168 10.69 -5.67 7.62
C ASP A 168 9.86 -5.20 8.82
N TRP A 169 9.05 -4.14 8.65
CA TRP A 169 8.13 -3.68 9.68
C TRP A 169 7.14 -4.76 10.12
N LEU A 170 6.55 -5.49 9.18
CA LEU A 170 5.58 -6.54 9.48
C LEU A 170 6.21 -7.69 10.26
N SER A 171 7.48 -8.01 9.98
CA SER A 171 8.22 -9.05 10.69
C SER A 171 8.48 -8.68 12.16
N GLU A 172 8.65 -7.40 12.46
CA GLU A 172 8.81 -6.88 13.84
C GLU A 172 7.47 -6.86 14.60
N ALA A 173 6.34 -6.80 13.89
CA ALA A 173 5.00 -6.79 14.47
C ALA A 173 4.49 -8.17 14.94
N GLU A 174 5.24 -9.25 14.71
CA GLU A 174 4.95 -10.64 15.15
C GLU A 174 3.50 -11.12 14.89
N ILE A 175 3.01 -10.94 13.67
CA ILE A 175 1.62 -11.24 13.32
C ILE A 175 1.44 -12.71 12.93
N SER A 176 0.40 -13.37 13.45
CA SER A 176 0.18 -14.81 13.26
C SER A 176 -0.28 -15.22 11.84
N GLU A 177 -0.74 -14.30 10.99
CA GLU A 177 -1.19 -14.58 9.61
C GLU A 177 -0.99 -13.34 8.71
N PRO A 178 0.26 -12.95 8.40
CA PRO A 178 0.57 -11.69 7.71
C PRO A 178 -0.07 -11.59 6.31
N ALA A 179 -0.25 -12.74 5.64
CA ALA A 179 -0.87 -12.78 4.31
C ALA A 179 -2.35 -12.32 4.31
N SER A 180 -3.05 -12.42 5.45
CA SER A 180 -4.43 -11.93 5.56
C SER A 180 -4.55 -10.40 5.45
N TYR A 181 -3.42 -9.68 5.59
CA TYR A 181 -3.35 -8.23 5.50
C TYR A 181 -2.91 -7.71 4.12
N ASN A 182 -2.63 -8.58 3.14
CA ASN A 182 -2.08 -8.18 1.84
C ASN A 182 -2.89 -7.05 1.15
N TRP A 183 -4.22 -7.15 1.17
CA TRP A 183 -5.10 -6.15 0.55
C TRP A 183 -4.98 -4.78 1.23
N VAL A 184 -5.15 -4.73 2.55
CA VAL A 184 -5.11 -3.47 3.30
C VAL A 184 -3.70 -2.85 3.31
N LEU A 185 -2.66 -3.70 3.28
CA LEU A 185 -1.27 -3.29 3.13
C LEU A 185 -0.98 -2.75 1.74
N SER A 186 -1.62 -3.26 0.69
CA SER A 186 -1.51 -2.69 -0.66
C SER A 186 -2.13 -1.29 -0.73
N GLN A 187 -3.30 -1.09 -0.10
CA GLN A 187 -3.93 0.23 0.01
C GLN A 187 -3.06 1.22 0.79
N MET A 188 -2.55 0.81 1.96
CA MET A 188 -1.66 1.66 2.75
C MET A 188 -0.34 1.94 2.02
N SER A 189 0.26 0.95 1.39
CA SER A 189 1.51 1.10 0.63
C SER A 189 1.33 2.07 -0.54
N SER A 190 0.18 2.04 -1.21
CA SER A 190 -0.16 3.00 -2.27
C SER A 190 -0.23 4.43 -1.73
N LEU A 191 -0.81 4.61 -0.53
CA LEU A 191 -0.88 5.91 0.14
C LEU A 191 0.51 6.40 0.60
N ILE A 192 1.32 5.50 1.17
CA ILE A 192 2.72 5.77 1.56
C ILE A 192 3.53 6.16 0.32
N TYR A 193 3.36 5.47 -0.80
CA TYR A 193 4.05 5.78 -2.03
C TYR A 193 3.70 7.18 -2.57
N GLU A 194 2.42 7.56 -2.56
CA GLU A 194 2.01 8.91 -2.95
C GLU A 194 2.66 9.97 -2.03
N ALA A 195 2.62 9.75 -0.71
CA ALA A 195 3.22 10.65 0.27
C ALA A 195 4.75 10.75 0.11
N ALA A 196 5.40 9.61 -0.15
CA ALA A 196 6.83 9.49 -0.38
C ALA A 196 7.27 10.31 -1.60
N LEU A 197 6.62 10.14 -2.74
CA LEU A 197 6.93 10.93 -3.93
C LEU A 197 6.77 12.44 -3.69
N ARG A 198 5.69 12.85 -3.02
CA ARG A 198 5.39 14.26 -2.72
C ARG A 198 6.31 14.87 -1.64
N SER A 199 7.02 14.05 -0.88
CA SER A 199 7.97 14.49 0.15
C SER A 199 9.43 14.38 -0.29
N GLY A 200 9.69 13.79 -1.45
CA GLY A 200 11.04 13.64 -2.02
C GLY A 200 11.73 12.34 -1.66
N LEU A 201 11.00 11.39 -1.04
CA LEU A 201 11.47 10.03 -0.84
C LEU A 201 11.40 9.25 -2.16
N GLU A 202 12.19 8.18 -2.26
CA GLU A 202 12.38 7.43 -3.50
C GLU A 202 11.87 5.99 -3.34
N PRO A 203 11.10 5.44 -4.30
CA PRO A 203 10.76 4.03 -4.28
C PRO A 203 12.00 3.18 -4.52
N VAL A 204 12.19 2.14 -3.70
CA VAL A 204 13.26 1.14 -3.88
C VAL A 204 12.67 -0.11 -4.52
N GLU A 205 11.56 -0.59 -3.97
CA GLU A 205 10.83 -1.74 -4.50
C GLU A 205 9.35 -1.40 -4.57
N ARG A 206 8.75 -1.62 -5.73
CA ARG A 206 7.34 -1.33 -6.01
C ARG A 206 6.83 -2.28 -7.08
N TYR A 207 5.67 -2.89 -6.85
CA TYR A 207 4.96 -3.70 -7.82
C TYR A 207 3.57 -3.13 -8.08
N LEU A 208 3.06 -3.36 -9.28
CA LEU A 208 1.69 -3.02 -9.65
C LEU A 208 0.77 -4.23 -9.51
N HIS A 209 -0.51 -3.96 -9.34
CA HIS A 209 -1.52 -4.96 -9.60
C HIS A 209 -1.64 -5.21 -11.11
N ASP A 210 -2.15 -6.38 -11.47
CA ASP A 210 -2.39 -6.71 -12.88
C ASP A 210 -3.50 -5.80 -13.48
N GLU A 211 -4.36 -5.27 -12.60
CA GLU A 211 -5.39 -4.28 -12.87
C GLU A 211 -5.40 -3.24 -11.76
N LEU A 212 -5.66 -1.98 -12.09
CA LEU A 212 -5.76 -0.93 -11.07
C LEU A 212 -6.95 -1.23 -10.14
N PRO A 213 -6.72 -1.52 -8.84
CA PRO A 213 -7.81 -1.84 -7.94
C PRO A 213 -8.67 -0.61 -7.64
N GLU A 214 -9.95 -0.86 -7.37
CA GLU A 214 -10.87 0.21 -6.96
C GLU A 214 -10.38 0.88 -5.67
N GLY A 215 -10.50 2.21 -5.61
CA GLY A 215 -10.03 3.02 -4.49
C GLY A 215 -8.54 3.38 -4.54
N MET A 216 -7.75 2.81 -5.46
CA MET A 216 -6.36 3.21 -5.68
C MET A 216 -6.27 4.27 -6.79
N LYS A 217 -5.39 5.24 -6.60
CA LYS A 217 -5.19 6.32 -7.58
C LYS A 217 -4.25 5.83 -8.70
N PRO A 218 -4.61 6.04 -9.99
CA PRO A 218 -3.69 5.76 -11.09
C PRO A 218 -2.35 6.49 -10.90
N GLY A 219 -1.24 5.78 -11.08
CA GLY A 219 0.10 6.33 -10.89
C GLY A 219 0.68 6.07 -9.50
N PHE A 220 -0.15 5.68 -8.52
CA PHE A 220 0.28 5.46 -7.14
C PHE A 220 0.01 4.05 -6.62
N ASP A 221 -0.36 3.14 -7.51
CA ASP A 221 -0.66 1.76 -7.18
C ASP A 221 0.56 1.02 -6.63
N VAL A 222 0.36 0.30 -5.54
CA VAL A 222 1.34 -0.62 -4.97
C VAL A 222 0.65 -1.92 -4.59
N ARG A 223 1.10 -3.02 -5.20
CA ARG A 223 0.76 -4.39 -4.82
C ARG A 223 1.77 -4.90 -3.80
N TYR A 224 1.28 -5.13 -2.59
CA TYR A 224 2.02 -5.83 -1.54
C TYR A 224 1.47 -7.25 -1.39
N GLU A 225 2.37 -8.22 -1.32
CA GLU A 225 2.06 -9.61 -1.01
C GLU A 225 3.15 -10.17 -0.12
N HIS A 226 2.79 -10.51 1.13
CA HIS A 226 3.74 -11.06 2.08
C HIS A 226 4.52 -12.25 1.50
N GLY A 227 5.85 -12.20 1.63
CA GLY A 227 6.78 -13.20 1.11
C GLY A 227 6.89 -13.28 -0.43
N LYS A 228 6.23 -12.41 -1.19
CA LYS A 228 6.24 -12.43 -2.67
C LYS A 228 6.54 -11.09 -3.33
N ARG A 229 5.93 -10.00 -2.85
CA ARG A 229 6.03 -8.64 -3.39
C ARG A 229 6.12 -7.66 -2.25
N ASN A 230 7.30 -7.13 -2.01
CA ASN A 230 7.51 -6.12 -0.98
C ASN A 230 7.27 -4.71 -1.54
N PHE A 231 7.10 -3.75 -0.64
CA PHE A 231 7.16 -2.33 -0.94
C PHE A 231 8.19 -1.68 -0.02
N SER A 232 9.08 -0.88 -0.59
CA SER A 232 10.07 -0.14 0.18
C SER A 232 10.38 1.23 -0.41
N ILE A 233 10.69 2.17 0.49
CA ILE A 233 11.04 3.55 0.17
C ILE A 233 12.33 3.96 0.86
N TYR A 234 13.14 4.76 0.17
CA TYR A 234 14.40 5.31 0.64
C TYR A 234 14.25 6.79 0.97
N ASN A 235 14.89 7.20 2.07
CA ASN A 235 15.04 8.59 2.45
C ASN A 235 16.40 9.12 1.94
N PRO A 236 16.43 9.92 0.85
CA PRO A 236 17.67 10.47 0.33
C PRO A 236 18.21 11.65 1.14
N THR A 237 17.45 12.16 2.11
CA THR A 237 17.84 13.35 2.89
C THR A 237 18.86 12.99 3.98
N ASP A 238 19.57 14.01 4.45
CA ASP A 238 20.53 13.88 5.55
C ASP A 238 19.85 13.95 6.93
N HIS A 239 18.53 14.07 6.98
CA HIS A 239 17.73 14.11 8.19
C HIS A 239 16.76 12.93 8.24
N GLU A 240 16.35 12.54 9.45
CA GLU A 240 15.28 11.56 9.60
C GLU A 240 13.91 12.17 9.26
N VAL A 241 13.01 11.32 8.80
CA VAL A 241 11.60 11.66 8.56
C VAL A 241 10.70 10.70 9.32
N TYR A 242 9.46 11.12 9.53
CA TYR A 242 8.46 10.41 10.33
C TYR A 242 7.15 10.31 9.56
N LEU A 243 6.51 9.15 9.65
CA LEU A 243 5.13 9.00 9.24
C LEU A 243 4.22 9.57 10.34
N GLN A 244 3.18 10.29 9.94
CA GLN A 244 2.08 10.67 10.81
C GLN A 244 0.77 10.21 10.16
N LEU A 245 0.09 9.27 10.82
CA LEU A 245 -1.07 8.58 10.28
C LEU A 245 -2.30 8.83 11.15
N ALA A 246 -3.40 9.19 10.52
CA ALA A 246 -4.70 9.32 11.14
C ALA A 246 -5.76 8.59 10.32
N PHE A 247 -6.76 8.05 10.99
CA PHE A 247 -7.94 7.47 10.36
C PHE A 247 -9.20 8.22 10.78
N ASP A 248 -10.07 8.45 9.80
CA ASP A 248 -11.49 8.74 10.00
C ASP A 248 -12.28 7.67 9.24
N ASN A 249 -12.81 6.68 9.97
CA ASN A 249 -13.42 5.49 9.40
C ASN A 249 -12.47 4.76 8.42
N GLN A 250 -12.86 4.63 7.15
CA GLN A 250 -12.04 4.03 6.09
C GLN A 250 -11.17 5.07 5.35
N GLN A 251 -11.17 6.32 5.79
CA GLN A 251 -10.35 7.37 5.21
C GLN A 251 -9.06 7.51 6.01
N ALA A 252 -7.93 7.15 5.42
CA ALA A 252 -6.62 7.41 5.99
C ALA A 252 -6.10 8.78 5.53
N THR A 253 -5.48 9.52 6.44
CA THR A 253 -4.67 10.71 6.16
C THR A 253 -3.26 10.44 6.63
N LEU A 254 -2.32 10.46 5.70
CA LEU A 254 -0.91 10.22 5.94
C LEU A 254 -0.12 11.50 5.65
N SER A 255 0.73 11.89 6.59
CA SER A 255 1.70 12.97 6.42
C SER A 255 3.12 12.45 6.60
N ILE A 256 4.05 12.95 5.81
CA ILE A 256 5.49 12.78 6.04
C ILE A 256 5.98 14.05 6.71
N ARG A 257 6.58 13.92 7.89
CA ARG A 257 7.17 15.02 8.65
C ARG A 257 8.67 14.86 8.71
N GLY A 258 9.39 15.98 8.78
CA GLY A 258 10.84 15.94 8.88
C GLY A 258 11.45 17.32 8.93
N VAL A 259 12.79 17.32 8.94
CA VAL A 259 13.58 18.53 8.92
C VAL A 259 13.85 18.95 7.48
N MET A 260 13.40 20.15 7.12
CA MET A 260 13.71 20.80 5.85
C MET A 260 14.95 21.66 6.02
N GLY A 261 16.00 21.39 5.23
CA GLY A 261 17.09 22.34 5.05
C GLY A 261 16.63 23.59 4.30
N GLU A 262 17.43 24.66 4.31
CA GLU A 262 17.12 25.93 3.61
C GLU A 262 16.84 25.71 2.11
N ASP A 263 17.58 24.77 1.50
CA ASP A 263 17.50 24.45 0.07
C ASP A 263 16.43 23.38 -0.25
N TRP A 264 15.68 22.87 0.73
CA TRP A 264 14.66 21.86 0.45
C TRP A 264 13.50 22.47 -0.34
N GLN A 265 13.15 21.81 -1.43
CA GLN A 265 12.03 22.19 -2.28
C GLN A 265 11.05 21.03 -2.40
N GLN A 266 9.77 21.33 -2.18
CA GLN A 266 8.73 20.32 -2.28
C GLN A 266 8.63 19.81 -3.72
N PRO A 267 8.68 18.48 -3.95
CA PRO A 267 8.46 17.92 -5.27
C PRO A 267 7.06 18.22 -5.81
N ALA A 268 6.99 18.77 -7.02
CA ALA A 268 5.76 18.87 -7.79
C ALA A 268 5.52 17.54 -8.54
N ILE A 269 4.41 16.87 -8.21
CA ILE A 269 4.03 15.61 -8.85
C ILE A 269 2.93 15.85 -9.87
N ARG A 270 3.14 15.35 -11.09
CA ARG A 270 2.18 15.40 -12.19
C ARG A 270 1.92 14.00 -12.72
N VAL A 271 0.65 13.58 -12.73
CA VAL A 271 0.21 12.36 -13.40
C VAL A 271 -0.23 12.73 -14.83
N SER A 272 0.12 11.92 -15.83
CA SER A 272 -0.36 12.11 -17.20
C SER A 272 -1.87 11.91 -17.29
N ALA A 273 -2.47 12.43 -18.36
CA ALA A 273 -3.78 11.95 -18.75
C ALA A 273 -3.74 10.42 -18.95
N PRO A 274 -4.80 9.69 -18.52
CA PRO A 274 -4.97 8.28 -18.81
C PRO A 274 -4.91 8.00 -20.32
N GLU A 275 -4.07 7.05 -20.72
CA GLU A 275 -4.11 6.42 -22.05
C GLU A 275 -4.84 5.07 -21.91
N ASN A 276 -6.07 4.98 -22.44
CA ASN A 276 -6.88 3.76 -22.34
C ASN A 276 -6.68 2.84 -23.56
N PHE A 277 -6.77 1.53 -23.33
CA PHE A 277 -6.67 0.51 -24.37
C PHE A 277 -7.95 -0.32 -24.40
N ALA A 278 -8.63 -0.37 -25.55
CA ALA A 278 -9.84 -1.16 -25.69
C ALA A 278 -9.54 -2.66 -25.55
N PRO A 279 -10.44 -3.44 -24.91
CA PRO A 279 -10.31 -4.88 -24.87
C PRO A 279 -10.57 -5.50 -26.24
N GLU A 280 -9.83 -6.56 -26.55
CA GLU A 280 -10.14 -7.41 -27.71
C GLU A 280 -11.31 -8.35 -27.40
N THR A 281 -12.04 -8.79 -28.43
CA THR A 281 -13.06 -9.84 -28.30
C THR A 281 -12.51 -11.18 -28.77
N ILE A 282 -12.53 -12.19 -27.91
CA ILE A 282 -12.15 -13.56 -28.22
C ILE A 282 -13.41 -14.42 -28.32
N LEU A 283 -13.56 -15.11 -29.46
CA LEU A 283 -14.62 -16.10 -29.65
C LEU A 283 -14.17 -17.47 -29.17
N VAL A 284 -14.93 -18.07 -28.26
CA VAL A 284 -14.68 -19.40 -27.72
C VAL A 284 -15.79 -20.34 -28.17
N VAL A 285 -15.43 -21.47 -28.78
CA VAL A 285 -16.42 -22.48 -29.14
C VAL A 285 -16.84 -23.23 -27.88
N ASP A 286 -18.14 -23.19 -27.57
CA ASP A 286 -18.75 -23.93 -26.46
C ASP A 286 -19.75 -24.94 -27.02
N HIS A 287 -19.42 -26.23 -26.89
CA HIS A 287 -20.26 -27.34 -27.36
C HIS A 287 -21.56 -27.52 -26.58
N GLN A 288 -21.68 -26.91 -25.40
CA GLN A 288 -22.91 -26.92 -24.60
C GLN A 288 -23.81 -25.72 -24.89
N ASN A 289 -23.27 -24.66 -25.50
CA ASN A 289 -24.03 -23.47 -25.85
C ASN A 289 -25.01 -23.79 -26.99
N ARG A 290 -26.31 -23.65 -26.70
CA ARG A 290 -27.41 -23.88 -27.65
C ARG A 290 -28.09 -22.59 -28.11
N THR A 291 -27.70 -21.45 -27.54
CA THR A 291 -28.43 -20.18 -27.60
C THR A 291 -27.78 -19.12 -28.48
N GLY A 292 -26.64 -19.43 -29.12
CA GLY A 292 -25.95 -18.52 -30.04
C GLY A 292 -24.78 -17.79 -29.36
N ARG A 293 -24.53 -16.52 -29.72
CA ARG A 293 -23.47 -15.71 -29.11
C ARG A 293 -23.86 -15.32 -27.69
N THR A 294 -23.03 -15.69 -26.71
CA THR A 294 -23.24 -15.34 -25.29
C THR A 294 -21.96 -14.71 -24.73
N VAL A 295 -22.05 -13.59 -24.03
CA VAL A 295 -20.89 -13.03 -23.31
C VAL A 295 -20.62 -13.91 -22.09
N ALA A 296 -19.50 -14.62 -22.10
CA ALA A 296 -19.05 -15.45 -20.98
C ALA A 296 -18.23 -14.64 -19.97
N ARG A 297 -17.49 -13.63 -20.45
CA ARG A 297 -16.77 -12.67 -19.60
C ARG A 297 -16.72 -11.31 -20.29
N PRO A 298 -17.13 -10.22 -19.63
CA PRO A 298 -16.98 -8.88 -20.19
C PRO A 298 -15.49 -8.52 -20.34
N GLY A 299 -15.15 -7.76 -21.38
CA GLY A 299 -13.81 -7.18 -21.52
C GLY A 299 -13.59 -6.04 -20.52
N ARG A 300 -12.32 -5.76 -20.20
CA ARG A 300 -11.93 -4.60 -19.39
C ARG A 300 -10.87 -3.78 -20.12
N GLU A 301 -11.06 -2.46 -20.12
CA GLU A 301 -10.08 -1.55 -20.73
C GLU A 301 -8.75 -1.62 -19.98
N GLY A 302 -7.67 -1.57 -20.75
CA GLY A 302 -6.33 -1.36 -20.22
C GLY A 302 -6.09 0.12 -19.96
N LEU A 303 -5.05 0.42 -19.18
CA LEU A 303 -4.72 1.76 -18.74
C LEU A 303 -3.21 1.95 -18.72
N LEU A 304 -2.73 3.07 -19.26
CA LEU A 304 -1.36 3.55 -19.08
C LEU A 304 -1.39 4.94 -18.45
N VAL A 305 -0.65 5.10 -17.36
CA VAL A 305 -0.39 6.39 -16.74
C VAL A 305 1.10 6.56 -16.47
N LYS A 306 1.57 7.81 -16.54
CA LYS A 306 2.96 8.18 -16.32
C LYS A 306 2.99 9.20 -15.18
N VAL A 307 3.84 8.98 -14.19
CA VAL A 307 4.04 9.91 -13.08
C VAL A 307 5.36 10.63 -13.28
N TYR A 308 5.27 11.96 -13.19
CA TYR A 308 6.39 12.85 -13.34
C TYR A 308 6.64 13.62 -12.06
N ARG A 309 7.91 13.88 -11.77
CA ARG A 309 8.37 14.66 -10.62
C ARG A 309 9.19 15.85 -11.11
N LYS A 310 9.01 17.00 -10.49
CA LYS A 310 9.84 18.19 -10.70
C LYS A 310 10.22 18.79 -9.36
N ILE A 311 11.50 19.05 -9.15
CA ILE A 311 12.03 19.69 -7.94
C ILE A 311 12.61 21.04 -8.36
N GLY A 312 12.00 22.13 -7.93
CA GLY A 312 12.43 23.47 -8.30
C GLY A 312 12.46 23.75 -9.80
N ASP A 313 13.62 24.23 -10.25
CA ASP A 313 13.90 24.55 -11.64
C ASP A 313 14.51 23.38 -12.44
N GLU A 314 14.66 22.21 -11.80
CA GLU A 314 15.15 21.02 -12.51
C GLU A 314 14.17 20.59 -13.62
N PRO A 315 14.67 19.93 -14.68
CA PRO A 315 13.81 19.29 -15.66
C PRO A 315 12.85 18.31 -14.99
N GLU A 316 11.64 18.24 -15.51
CA GLU A 316 10.68 17.22 -15.08
C GLU A 316 11.20 15.82 -15.45
N GLU A 317 11.22 14.90 -14.49
CA GLU A 317 11.65 13.52 -14.65
C GLU A 317 10.48 12.54 -14.60
N LEU A 318 10.58 11.44 -15.35
CA LEU A 318 9.62 10.34 -15.30
C LEU A 318 10.00 9.40 -14.14
N VAL A 319 9.17 9.34 -13.09
CA VAL A 319 9.43 8.49 -11.91
C VAL A 319 8.70 7.16 -11.95
N ALA A 320 7.58 7.08 -12.67
CA ALA A 320 6.84 5.83 -12.83
C ALA A 320 6.06 5.77 -14.14
N LYS A 321 5.86 4.55 -14.63
CA LYS A 321 5.02 4.22 -15.77
C LYS A 321 4.19 3.00 -15.40
N ASP A 322 2.91 3.21 -15.10
CA ASP A 322 2.02 2.15 -14.66
C ASP A 322 1.17 1.71 -15.84
N TYR A 323 1.32 0.44 -16.23
CA TYR A 323 0.61 -0.16 -17.36
C TYR A 323 -0.21 -1.36 -16.88
N TYR A 324 -1.52 -1.27 -17.11
CA TYR A 324 -2.51 -2.31 -16.87
C TYR A 324 -2.99 -2.82 -18.21
N ALA A 325 -2.79 -4.10 -18.48
CA ALA A 325 -3.16 -4.69 -19.75
C ALA A 325 -4.68 -4.79 -19.91
N PRO A 326 -5.25 -4.51 -21.09
CA PRO A 326 -6.67 -4.76 -21.33
C PRO A 326 -6.98 -6.24 -21.19
N GLN A 327 -8.12 -6.56 -20.57
CA GLN A 327 -8.60 -7.94 -20.49
C GLN A 327 -9.62 -8.23 -21.59
N PRO A 328 -9.44 -9.31 -22.36
CA PRO A 328 -10.32 -9.58 -23.49
C PRO A 328 -11.72 -9.99 -23.03
N GLU A 329 -12.71 -9.51 -23.78
CA GLU A 329 -14.09 -9.99 -23.73
C GLU A 329 -14.13 -11.42 -24.30
N LEU A 330 -14.73 -12.34 -23.56
CA LEU A 330 -14.96 -13.70 -24.02
C LEU A 330 -16.42 -13.85 -24.43
N ILE A 331 -16.64 -14.19 -25.70
CA ILE A 331 -17.95 -14.53 -26.22
C ILE A 331 -17.94 -16.01 -26.60
N THR A 332 -18.84 -16.79 -26.01
CA THR A 332 -19.05 -18.18 -26.42
C THR A 332 -19.97 -18.26 -27.62
N VAL A 333 -19.65 -19.18 -28.53
CA VAL A 333 -20.43 -19.48 -29.72
C VAL A 333 -20.68 -20.98 -29.81
N PRO A 334 -21.83 -21.42 -30.35
CA PRO A 334 -22.07 -22.83 -30.62
C PRO A 334 -21.06 -23.37 -31.66
N PRO A 335 -20.81 -24.69 -31.70
CA PRO A 335 -20.02 -25.30 -32.77
C PRO A 335 -20.69 -25.04 -34.11
N VAL A 336 -19.89 -24.74 -35.13
CA VAL A 336 -20.42 -24.62 -36.50
C VAL A 336 -20.93 -25.98 -36.94
N SER A 337 -22.25 -26.14 -37.07
CA SER A 337 -22.84 -27.32 -37.69
C SER A 337 -22.37 -27.39 -39.13
N GLN A 338 -21.55 -28.39 -39.46
CA GLN A 338 -21.18 -28.75 -40.83
C GLN A 338 -22.42 -29.29 -41.56
N ALA A 339 -23.30 -28.40 -42.01
CA ALA A 339 -24.47 -28.78 -42.80
C ALA A 339 -24.10 -28.91 -44.29
N GLY A 340 -23.79 -30.14 -44.70
CA GLY A 340 -24.04 -30.68 -46.04
C GLY A 340 -23.35 -29.99 -47.22
N THR A 341 -22.15 -30.45 -47.58
CA THR A 341 -21.76 -30.48 -49.00
C THR A 341 -22.74 -31.40 -49.72
N GLY A 342 -23.73 -30.81 -50.39
CA GLY A 342 -24.67 -31.51 -51.25
C GLY A 342 -23.91 -32.35 -52.27
N GLN A 343 -24.36 -33.59 -52.44
CA GLN A 343 -24.03 -34.44 -53.57
C GLN A 343 -24.31 -33.67 -54.87
N GLU A 344 -23.26 -33.32 -55.63
CA GLU A 344 -23.43 -33.17 -57.07
C GLU A 344 -23.60 -34.58 -57.66
N SER A 345 -24.71 -34.75 -58.38
CA SER A 345 -25.22 -36.01 -58.92
C SER A 345 -24.63 -36.31 -60.29
#